data_AF-A0A2A5HSD9-F1
#
_entry.id   AF-A0A2A5HSD9-F1
#
_cell.length_a   1.000
_cell.length_b   1.000
_cell.length_c   1.000
_cell.angle_alpha   90.00
_cell.angle_beta   90.00
_cell.angle_gamma   90.00
#
_symmetry.space_group_name_H-M   'P 1'
#
loop_
_entity.id
_entity.type
_entity.pdbx_description
1 polymer ?
#
loop_
_entity_poly.entity_id
_entity_poly.type
_entity_poly.pdbx_seq_one_letter_code
_entity_poly.pdbx_strand_id
1 'polypeptide(L)'
;MNINKIVITTILVFSSSQAYTYTFQGAVYCDVNENGQIDMLDSPMEDISVVATGAVYPGPMITQTDLIGSYDMCLHCQGGWGADIYTVNLDSSTLGALAEVVVPAGGAHTVDLSVAFGADGVDFLVGDPACAIPTGGEGCTPGYWRQDHHYDSWSAAYSPETLFSDVFEDAFPGLTLGEVVTLKGGGLNALGRHTVAALLSASSSLVSYELTSSSVINDFNDVFPSTKKEYNSLKTELDTLNNEGCPLN
;
A
#
# COMPACT_ATOMS: atom_id res chain seq x y z
N MET A 1 -11.61 45.61 71.62
CA MET A 1 -11.96 46.22 70.33
C MET A 1 -11.40 45.31 69.24
N ASN A 2 -12.25 44.96 68.27
CA ASN A 2 -12.13 43.79 67.39
C ASN A 2 -10.97 43.86 66.39
N ILE A 3 -10.60 42.64 65.99
CA ILE A 3 -9.53 42.16 65.10
C ILE A 3 -9.66 42.74 63.68
N ASN A 4 -8.54 42.84 62.94
CA ASN A 4 -8.52 42.45 61.53
C ASN A 4 -7.12 41.94 61.15
N LYS A 5 -6.88 40.64 61.37
CA LYS A 5 -5.78 39.91 60.74
C LYS A 5 -6.19 39.64 59.29
N ILE A 6 -5.54 40.30 58.35
CA ILE A 6 -5.68 40.03 56.93
C ILE A 6 -5.00 38.67 56.67
N VAL A 7 -5.81 37.66 56.36
CA VAL A 7 -5.33 36.37 55.84
C VAL A 7 -5.39 36.48 54.32
N ILE A 8 -4.24 36.58 53.66
CA ILE A 8 -4.14 36.48 52.20
C ILE A 8 -4.15 34.99 51.86
N THR A 9 -5.31 34.49 51.47
CA THR A 9 -5.44 33.14 50.91
C THR A 9 -5.06 33.18 49.44
N THR A 10 -3.83 32.79 49.12
CA THR A 10 -3.43 32.53 47.72
C THR A 10 -4.16 31.27 47.25
N ILE A 11 -5.24 31.43 46.48
CA ILE A 11 -5.87 30.32 45.77
C ILE A 11 -4.97 30.00 44.57
N LEU A 12 -4.14 28.96 44.70
CA LEU A 12 -3.50 28.32 43.55
C LEU A 12 -4.58 27.49 42.85
N VAL A 13 -5.11 28.02 41.75
CA VAL A 13 -5.96 27.25 40.85
C VAL A 13 -5.04 26.34 40.05
N PHE A 14 -4.93 25.07 40.45
CA PHE A 14 -4.40 24.04 39.57
C PHE A 14 -5.46 23.75 38.52
N SER A 15 -5.36 24.38 37.36
CA SER A 15 -6.06 23.88 36.17
C SER A 15 -5.33 22.60 35.75
N SER A 16 -5.85 21.44 36.15
CA SER A 16 -5.47 20.19 35.49
C SER A 16 -6.02 20.26 34.06
N SER A 17 -5.20 20.64 33.09
CA SER A 17 -5.53 20.38 31.69
C SER A 17 -5.48 18.86 31.54
N GLN A 18 -6.64 18.20 31.48
CA GLN A 18 -6.69 16.84 30.97
C GLN A 18 -6.14 16.89 29.55
N ALA A 19 -4.98 16.27 29.32
CA ALA A 19 -4.48 16.03 27.98
C ALA A 19 -5.34 14.91 27.38
N TYR A 20 -6.37 15.29 26.63
CA TYR A 20 -7.12 14.33 25.83
C TYR A 20 -6.33 14.09 24.56
N THR A 21 -5.74 12.90 24.41
CA THR A 21 -5.21 12.44 23.13
C THR A 21 -6.37 11.94 22.30
N TYR A 22 -6.59 12.55 21.14
CA TYR A 22 -7.55 12.05 20.16
C TYR A 22 -6.78 11.51 18.95
N THR A 23 -6.95 10.23 18.67
CA THR A 23 -6.33 9.54 17.54
C THR A 23 -7.38 9.26 16.47
N PHE A 24 -6.99 9.42 15.22
CA PHE A 24 -7.79 9.16 14.04
C PHE A 24 -7.02 8.21 13.14
N GLN A 25 -7.59 7.04 12.87
CA GLN A 25 -6.88 5.94 12.23
C GLN A 25 -7.71 5.29 11.12
N GLY A 26 -7.06 4.58 10.21
CA GLY A 26 -7.73 3.81 9.18
C GLY A 26 -6.73 3.30 8.16
N ALA A 27 -7.23 2.87 7.01
CA ALA A 27 -6.41 2.49 5.88
C ALA A 27 -6.90 3.11 4.57
N VAL A 28 -6.04 3.15 3.56
CA VAL A 28 -6.36 3.57 2.19
C VAL A 28 -6.19 2.39 1.25
N TYR A 29 -7.22 2.12 0.46
CA TYR A 29 -7.27 1.03 -0.51
C TYR A 29 -7.56 1.55 -1.92
N CYS A 30 -6.97 0.89 -2.91
CA CYS A 30 -7.37 0.97 -4.31
C CYS A 30 -8.61 0.07 -4.52
N ASP A 31 -9.66 0.60 -5.16
CA ASP A 31 -10.85 -0.16 -5.61
C ASP A 31 -10.49 -0.96 -6.85
N VAL A 32 -9.98 -2.16 -6.62
CA VAL A 32 -9.39 -2.98 -7.68
C VAL A 32 -10.47 -3.61 -8.54
N ASN A 33 -11.61 -3.96 -7.93
CA ASN A 33 -12.71 -4.66 -8.58
C ASN A 33 -13.86 -3.71 -9.02
N GLU A 34 -13.70 -2.42 -8.79
CA GLU A 34 -14.64 -1.33 -9.11
C GLU A 34 -16.05 -1.55 -8.54
N ASN A 35 -16.17 -2.22 -7.40
CA ASN A 35 -17.47 -2.52 -6.79
C ASN A 35 -17.90 -1.45 -5.78
N GLY A 36 -17.02 -0.50 -5.45
CA GLY A 36 -17.26 0.59 -4.51
C GLY A 36 -17.40 0.15 -3.04
N GLN A 37 -16.89 -1.02 -2.69
CA GLN A 37 -16.91 -1.60 -1.35
C GLN A 37 -15.50 -2.02 -0.98
N ILE A 38 -15.06 -1.63 0.22
CA ILE A 38 -13.78 -2.11 0.76
C ILE A 38 -13.92 -3.60 1.07
N ASP A 39 -13.20 -4.44 0.34
CA ASP A 39 -13.19 -5.89 0.52
C ASP A 39 -11.80 -6.51 0.34
N MET A 40 -11.74 -7.84 0.35
CA MET A 40 -10.46 -8.57 0.31
C MET A 40 -9.74 -8.53 -1.05
N LEU A 41 -10.39 -8.02 -2.09
CA LEU A 41 -9.83 -7.86 -3.42
C LEU A 41 -9.19 -6.49 -3.61
N ASP A 42 -9.40 -5.56 -2.69
CA ASP A 42 -8.81 -4.23 -2.74
C ASP A 42 -7.38 -4.22 -2.21
N SER A 43 -6.53 -3.45 -2.88
CA SER A 43 -5.10 -3.41 -2.57
C SER A 43 -4.78 -2.20 -1.68
N PRO A 44 -3.96 -2.36 -0.62
CA PRO A 44 -3.54 -1.24 0.20
C PRO A 44 -2.68 -0.25 -0.60
N MET A 45 -2.80 1.04 -0.28
CA MET A 45 -2.02 2.12 -0.90
C MET A 45 -1.03 2.73 0.09
N GLU A 46 0.27 2.59 -0.15
CA GLU A 46 1.36 3.21 0.62
C GLU A 46 1.61 4.67 0.19
N ASP A 47 2.21 5.48 1.08
CA ASP A 47 2.67 6.86 0.82
C ASP A 47 1.54 7.86 0.47
N ILE A 48 0.29 7.51 0.75
CA ILE A 48 -0.86 8.38 0.54
C ILE A 48 -0.99 9.33 1.72
N SER A 49 -0.99 10.64 1.44
CA SER A 49 -1.09 11.64 2.50
C SER A 49 -2.55 11.84 2.92
N VAL A 50 -2.83 11.63 4.21
CA VAL A 50 -4.12 11.89 4.84
C VAL A 50 -4.03 13.23 5.56
N VAL A 51 -4.97 14.13 5.27
CA VAL A 51 -4.96 15.52 5.75
C VAL A 51 -6.19 15.79 6.59
N ALA A 52 -6.00 16.28 7.82
CA ALA A 52 -7.07 16.81 8.65
C ALA A 52 -6.96 18.33 8.78
N THR A 53 -8.05 19.03 8.48
CA THR A 53 -8.16 20.48 8.61
C THR A 53 -9.21 20.84 9.66
N GLY A 54 -8.80 21.57 10.70
CA GLY A 54 -9.69 22.08 11.75
C GLY A 54 -10.42 23.35 11.32
N ALA A 55 -11.64 23.55 11.82
CA ALA A 55 -12.45 24.74 11.53
C ALA A 55 -12.04 25.94 12.40
N VAL A 56 -11.56 25.68 13.62
CA VAL A 56 -11.17 26.72 14.58
C VAL A 56 -9.65 26.87 14.60
N TYR A 57 -8.93 25.76 14.53
CA TYR A 57 -7.50 25.73 14.73
C TYR A 57 -6.71 25.65 13.43
N PRO A 58 -5.82 26.64 13.16
CA PRO A 58 -5.10 26.71 11.90
C PRO A 58 -3.92 25.73 11.87
N GLY A 59 -3.72 25.10 10.72
CA GLY A 59 -2.62 24.19 10.44
C GLY A 59 -3.14 22.78 10.14
N PRO A 60 -3.04 22.30 8.88
CA PRO A 60 -3.44 20.95 8.58
C PRO A 60 -2.51 19.97 9.30
N MET A 61 -3.10 18.92 9.84
CA MET A 61 -2.35 17.74 10.28
C MET A 61 -2.26 16.79 9.11
N ILE A 62 -1.07 16.24 8.89
CA ILE A 62 -0.78 15.37 7.77
C ILE A 62 -0.11 14.12 8.32
N THR A 63 -0.57 12.97 7.88
CA THR A 63 0.09 11.68 8.07
C THR A 63 0.16 10.96 6.72
N GLN A 64 0.93 9.87 6.63
CA GLN A 64 1.06 9.06 5.44
C GLN A 64 0.74 7.61 5.75
N THR A 65 0.19 6.91 4.77
CA THR A 65 -0.05 5.47 4.88
C THR A 65 1.25 4.68 4.82
N ASP A 66 1.33 3.60 5.60
CA ASP A 66 2.44 2.65 5.58
C ASP A 66 2.29 1.59 4.46
N LEU A 67 3.20 0.61 4.44
CA LEU A 67 3.23 -0.51 3.49
C LEU A 67 1.93 -1.33 3.40
N ILE A 68 1.10 -1.31 4.45
CA ILE A 68 -0.20 -2.01 4.47
C ILE A 68 -1.37 -1.04 4.32
N GLY A 69 -1.09 0.17 3.84
CA GLY A 69 -2.06 1.23 3.61
C GLY A 69 -2.60 1.86 4.88
N SER A 70 -2.06 1.54 6.05
CA SER A 70 -2.58 2.01 7.34
C SER A 70 -2.02 3.37 7.70
N TYR A 71 -2.84 4.21 8.33
CA TYR A 71 -2.44 5.49 8.87
C TYR A 71 -2.94 5.67 10.31
N ASP A 72 -2.15 6.41 11.08
CA ASP A 72 -2.54 6.91 12.40
C ASP A 72 -2.21 8.40 12.45
N MET A 73 -3.19 9.19 12.87
CA MET A 73 -3.11 10.63 12.96
C MET A 73 -3.54 11.07 14.36
N CYS A 74 -2.74 11.93 14.94
CA CYS A 74 -3.05 12.51 16.23
C CYS A 74 -3.67 13.90 16.05
N LEU A 75 -4.99 14.02 16.22
CA LEU A 75 -5.72 15.29 16.04
C LEU A 75 -5.49 16.30 17.18
N HIS A 76 -5.24 15.83 18.41
CA HIS A 76 -5.04 16.70 19.59
C HIS A 76 -4.02 16.14 20.60
N CYS A 77 -2.77 15.91 20.21
CA CYS A 77 -1.75 15.34 21.13
C CYS A 77 -1.20 16.33 22.15
N GLN A 78 -1.17 17.61 21.80
CA GLN A 78 -0.37 18.62 22.52
C GLN A 78 -1.14 19.29 23.67
N GLY A 79 -2.40 18.91 23.89
CA GLY A 79 -3.29 19.55 24.88
C GLY A 79 -3.57 21.03 24.59
N GLY A 80 -4.48 21.63 25.34
CA GLY A 80 -4.79 23.06 25.21
C GLY A 80 -5.71 23.45 24.05
N TRP A 81 -6.19 22.48 23.28
CA TRP A 81 -7.17 22.67 22.21
C TRP A 81 -8.60 22.49 22.75
N GLY A 82 -9.49 23.40 22.36
CA GLY A 82 -10.92 23.36 22.67
C GLY A 82 -11.69 22.51 21.66
N ALA A 83 -13.02 22.60 21.73
CA ALA A 83 -13.89 21.97 20.75
C ALA A 83 -13.56 22.46 19.32
N ASP A 84 -13.48 21.52 18.37
CA ASP A 84 -13.29 21.79 16.95
C ASP A 84 -13.96 20.71 16.10
N ILE A 85 -14.17 21.02 14.82
CA ILE A 85 -14.66 20.09 13.82
C ILE A 85 -13.54 19.93 12.79
N TYR A 86 -13.09 18.70 12.59
CA TYR A 86 -12.08 18.36 11.60
C TYR A 86 -12.73 17.77 10.35
N THR A 87 -12.28 18.23 9.19
CA THR A 87 -12.51 17.55 7.91
C THR A 87 -11.25 16.78 7.55
N VAL A 88 -11.38 15.47 7.36
CA VAL A 88 -10.30 14.56 6.99
C VAL A 88 -10.50 14.09 5.56
N ASN A 89 -9.49 14.25 4.71
CA ASN A 89 -9.49 13.86 3.30
C ASN A 89 -8.10 13.40 2.85
N LEU A 90 -8.01 12.80 1.67
CA LEU A 90 -6.73 12.48 1.04
C LEU A 90 -6.16 13.72 0.33
N ASP A 91 -4.84 13.88 0.33
CA ASP A 91 -4.14 14.86 -0.51
C ASP A 91 -4.10 14.33 -1.95
N SER A 92 -4.84 14.98 -2.84
CA SER A 92 -4.91 14.58 -4.25
C SER A 92 -3.57 14.66 -4.99
N SER A 93 -2.58 15.40 -4.47
CA SER A 93 -1.24 15.43 -5.06
C SER A 93 -0.43 14.14 -4.81
N THR A 94 -0.86 13.33 -3.84
CA THR A 94 -0.30 12.00 -3.55
C THR A 94 -1.10 10.87 -4.19
N LEU A 95 -2.19 11.20 -4.89
CA LEU A 95 -2.99 10.25 -5.66
C LEU A 95 -2.60 10.28 -7.15
N GLY A 96 -3.03 9.27 -7.89
CA GLY A 96 -2.95 9.29 -9.35
C GLY A 96 -3.82 10.40 -9.94
N ALA A 97 -3.45 10.88 -11.13
CA ALA A 97 -4.11 12.04 -11.75
C ALA A 97 -5.59 11.81 -12.11
N LEU A 98 -6.02 10.55 -12.16
CA LEU A 98 -7.39 10.13 -12.46
C LEU A 98 -8.08 9.49 -11.23
N ALA A 99 -7.43 9.52 -10.07
CA ALA A 99 -7.97 8.97 -8.84
C ALA A 99 -9.21 9.74 -8.36
N GLU A 100 -10.20 9.00 -7.89
CA GLU A 100 -11.39 9.51 -7.24
C GLU A 100 -11.62 8.77 -5.92
N VAL A 101 -11.94 9.50 -4.85
CA VAL A 101 -12.26 8.89 -3.56
C VAL A 101 -13.70 8.41 -3.58
N VAL A 102 -13.89 7.09 -3.57
CA VAL A 102 -15.18 6.40 -3.60
C VAL A 102 -15.78 6.29 -2.19
N VAL A 103 -14.93 5.93 -1.22
CA VAL A 103 -15.29 5.85 0.21
C VAL A 103 -14.33 6.73 1.02
N PRO A 104 -14.81 7.55 1.97
CA PRO A 104 -16.22 7.89 2.19
C PRO A 104 -16.80 8.68 1.01
N ALA A 105 -18.09 8.47 0.72
CA ALA A 105 -18.79 9.22 -0.32
C ALA A 105 -18.69 10.74 -0.07
N GLY A 106 -18.24 11.48 -1.09
CA GLY A 106 -17.95 12.92 -0.97
C GLY A 106 -16.49 13.25 -0.66
N GLY A 107 -15.62 12.23 -0.55
CA GLY A 107 -14.17 12.38 -0.50
C GLY A 107 -13.58 12.83 0.83
N ALA A 108 -14.42 13.04 1.85
CA ALA A 108 -13.98 13.48 3.15
C ALA A 108 -14.85 12.92 4.29
N HIS A 109 -14.23 12.76 5.46
CA HIS A 109 -14.89 12.40 6.71
C HIS A 109 -14.87 13.59 7.67
N THR A 110 -15.93 13.77 8.46
CA THR A 110 -16.00 14.87 9.44
C THR A 110 -16.01 14.32 10.86
N VAL A 111 -15.10 14.82 11.67
CA VAL A 111 -14.95 14.45 13.08
C VAL A 111 -15.35 15.64 13.94
N ASP A 112 -16.33 15.47 14.83
CA ASP A 112 -16.78 16.50 15.77
C ASP A 112 -16.22 16.26 17.18
N LEU A 113 -15.16 16.99 17.51
CA LEU A 113 -14.49 16.93 18.81
C LEU A 113 -15.15 17.81 19.87
N SER A 114 -16.31 18.42 19.56
CA SER A 114 -17.12 19.15 20.54
C SER A 114 -17.98 18.22 21.42
N VAL A 115 -18.19 16.98 20.98
CA VAL A 115 -19.09 16.01 21.63
C VAL A 115 -18.44 14.64 21.92
N ALA A 116 -17.25 14.36 21.37
CA ALA A 116 -16.56 13.08 21.52
C ALA A 116 -15.13 13.25 22.06
N PHE A 117 -14.75 12.41 23.04
CA PHE A 117 -13.38 12.23 23.51
C PHE A 117 -13.04 10.74 23.36
N GLY A 118 -12.02 10.39 22.56
CA GLY A 118 -11.68 8.99 22.28
C GLY A 118 -10.87 8.80 20.99
N ALA A 119 -11.10 7.68 20.31
CA ALA A 119 -10.56 7.38 18.99
C ALA A 119 -11.70 7.27 17.97
N ASP A 120 -11.43 7.67 16.73
CA ASP A 120 -12.33 7.55 15.58
C ASP A 120 -11.52 7.14 14.35
N GLY A 121 -12.16 6.87 13.23
CA GLY A 121 -11.46 6.40 12.05
C GLY A 121 -12.33 6.25 10.82
N VAL A 122 -11.68 6.27 9.66
CA VAL A 122 -12.33 5.99 8.38
C VAL A 122 -11.34 5.29 7.46
N ASP A 123 -11.81 4.26 6.77
CA ASP A 123 -11.05 3.70 5.66
C ASP A 123 -11.43 4.45 4.38
N PHE A 124 -10.44 4.70 3.53
CA PHE A 124 -10.62 5.31 2.23
C PHE A 124 -10.55 4.24 1.14
N LEU A 125 -11.47 4.34 0.18
CA LEU A 125 -11.44 3.55 -1.05
C LEU A 125 -11.26 4.51 -2.22
N VAL A 126 -10.25 4.26 -3.04
CA VAL A 126 -9.87 5.10 -4.18
C VAL A 126 -10.10 4.34 -5.46
N GLY A 127 -10.97 4.84 -6.33
CA GLY A 127 -11.09 4.37 -7.70
C GLY A 127 -10.08 5.12 -8.56
N ASP A 128 -9.15 4.41 -9.19
CA ASP A 128 -8.21 4.95 -10.18
C ASP A 128 -8.08 3.91 -11.31
N PRO A 129 -8.03 4.31 -12.59
CA PRO A 129 -7.63 3.40 -13.67
C PRO A 129 -6.30 2.65 -13.42
N ALA A 130 -5.41 3.21 -12.60
CA ALA A 130 -4.20 2.54 -12.13
C ALA A 130 -4.46 1.49 -11.02
N CYS A 131 -5.61 1.55 -10.34
CA CYS A 131 -6.08 0.51 -9.42
C CYS A 131 -6.55 -0.74 -10.17
N ALA A 132 -7.07 -0.57 -11.39
CA ALA A 132 -7.56 -1.69 -12.17
C ALA A 132 -6.42 -2.69 -12.38
N ILE A 133 -6.70 -3.97 -12.07
CA ILE A 133 -5.85 -5.06 -12.53
C ILE A 133 -5.65 -4.87 -14.03
N PRO A 134 -4.41 -4.91 -14.56
CA PRO A 134 -4.22 -4.88 -16.01
C PRO A 134 -5.15 -5.95 -16.57
N THR A 135 -5.93 -5.64 -17.61
CA THR A 135 -6.99 -6.54 -18.12
C THR A 135 -6.50 -7.91 -18.60
N GLY A 136 -5.22 -8.22 -18.38
CA GLY A 136 -4.51 -9.39 -18.82
C GLY A 136 -4.40 -9.41 -20.33
N GLY A 137 -4.13 -10.60 -20.85
CA GLY A 137 -4.09 -10.88 -22.27
C GLY A 137 -2.72 -10.69 -22.90
N GLU A 138 -1.71 -10.29 -22.13
CA GLU A 138 -0.32 -10.19 -22.58
C GLU A 138 0.63 -10.79 -21.55
N GLY A 139 1.69 -11.43 -22.03
CA GLY A 139 2.72 -12.02 -21.20
C GLY A 139 3.86 -12.58 -22.04
N CYS A 140 5.07 -12.40 -21.54
CA CYS A 140 6.29 -12.82 -22.22
C CYS A 140 6.88 -14.05 -21.51
N THR A 141 7.12 -15.11 -22.28
CA THR A 141 7.57 -16.39 -21.74
C THR A 141 8.95 -16.30 -21.07
N PRO A 142 9.34 -17.25 -20.20
CA PRO A 142 10.73 -17.37 -19.75
C PRO A 142 11.73 -17.52 -20.89
N GLY A 143 11.28 -17.98 -22.06
CA GLY A 143 12.11 -18.08 -23.26
C GLY A 143 12.50 -16.74 -23.85
N TYR A 144 11.61 -15.75 -23.78
CA TYR A 144 11.84 -14.37 -24.20
C TYR A 144 12.84 -13.71 -23.24
N TRP A 145 12.48 -13.62 -21.95
CA TRP A 145 13.25 -12.88 -20.95
C TRP A 145 14.69 -13.36 -20.74
N ARG A 146 14.98 -14.64 -21.01
CA ARG A 146 16.34 -15.19 -20.86
C ARG A 146 17.30 -14.82 -21.99
N GLN A 147 16.84 -14.27 -23.12
CA GLN A 147 17.74 -13.95 -24.23
C GLN A 147 18.45 -12.62 -23.99
N ASP A 148 19.78 -12.61 -24.16
CA ASP A 148 20.62 -11.40 -23.98
C ASP A 148 20.17 -10.21 -24.85
N HIS A 149 19.59 -10.48 -26.02
CA HIS A 149 19.11 -9.42 -26.92
C HIS A 149 17.76 -8.79 -26.51
N HIS A 150 17.10 -9.33 -25.49
CA HIS A 150 15.90 -8.75 -24.87
C HIS A 150 16.20 -8.10 -23.51
N TYR A 151 17.47 -8.01 -23.10
CA TYR A 151 17.84 -7.38 -21.82
C TYR A 151 17.53 -5.88 -21.78
N ASP A 152 17.39 -5.24 -22.94
CA ASP A 152 16.92 -3.86 -23.09
C ASP A 152 15.43 -3.69 -22.72
N SER A 153 14.67 -4.79 -22.72
CA SER A 153 13.25 -4.83 -22.38
C SER A 153 13.00 -5.08 -20.89
N TRP A 154 14.04 -5.38 -20.11
CA TRP A 154 13.92 -5.51 -18.65
C TRP A 154 13.56 -4.15 -18.05
N SER A 155 12.63 -4.13 -17.09
CA SER A 155 12.25 -2.89 -16.43
C SER A 155 13.44 -2.30 -15.67
N ALA A 156 13.49 -0.96 -15.56
CA ALA A 156 14.62 -0.27 -14.93
C ALA A 156 14.87 -0.66 -13.45
N ALA A 157 13.89 -1.29 -12.81
CA ALA A 157 14.00 -1.79 -11.44
C ALA A 157 14.85 -3.08 -11.32
N TYR A 158 15.00 -3.84 -12.41
CA TYR A 158 15.64 -5.15 -12.40
C TYR A 158 16.71 -5.28 -13.49
N SER A 159 17.70 -6.12 -13.23
CA SER A 159 18.73 -6.49 -14.19
C SER A 159 18.99 -7.99 -14.13
N PRO A 160 19.58 -8.60 -15.18
CA PRO A 160 20.00 -9.99 -15.15
C PRO A 160 20.91 -10.33 -13.96
N GLU A 161 21.62 -9.34 -13.41
CA GLU A 161 22.53 -9.45 -12.27
C GLU A 161 21.86 -9.25 -10.90
N THR A 162 20.60 -8.79 -10.85
CA THR A 162 19.84 -8.63 -9.59
C THR A 162 19.73 -10.00 -8.91
N LEU A 163 20.09 -10.09 -7.62
CA LEU A 163 19.97 -11.36 -6.89
C LEU A 163 18.49 -11.73 -6.74
N PHE A 164 18.18 -13.02 -6.83
CA PHE A 164 16.81 -13.47 -6.61
C PHE A 164 16.32 -13.11 -5.20
N SER A 165 17.21 -13.25 -4.21
CA SER A 165 16.97 -12.92 -2.79
C SER A 165 16.78 -11.42 -2.50
N ASP A 166 17.09 -10.54 -3.45
CA ASP A 166 16.84 -9.10 -3.29
C ASP A 166 15.37 -8.74 -3.57
N VAL A 167 14.61 -9.66 -4.19
CA VAL A 167 13.22 -9.44 -4.64
C VAL A 167 12.24 -10.43 -4.01
N PHE A 168 12.68 -11.68 -3.81
CA PHE A 168 11.86 -12.77 -3.27
C PHE A 168 12.55 -13.43 -2.07
N GLU A 169 11.83 -14.30 -1.37
CA GLU A 169 12.41 -15.23 -0.40
C GLU A 169 13.53 -16.08 -1.05
N ASP A 170 14.60 -16.35 -0.31
CA ASP A 170 15.85 -16.96 -0.83
C ASP A 170 15.72 -18.45 -1.16
N ALA A 171 15.00 -18.74 -2.25
CA ALA A 171 14.78 -20.07 -2.79
C ALA A 171 15.93 -20.58 -3.67
N PHE A 172 16.77 -19.66 -4.13
CA PHE A 172 17.88 -19.94 -5.04
C PHE A 172 19.17 -19.26 -4.54
N PRO A 173 19.79 -19.78 -3.46
CA PRO A 173 20.90 -19.11 -2.80
C PRO A 173 22.03 -18.73 -3.76
N GLY A 174 22.29 -17.44 -3.84
CA GLY A 174 23.37 -16.85 -4.65
C GLY A 174 23.12 -16.81 -6.16
N LEU A 175 21.92 -17.16 -6.64
CA LEU A 175 21.57 -17.00 -8.05
C LEU A 175 20.89 -15.65 -8.32
N THR A 176 21.14 -15.12 -9.50
CA THR A 176 20.49 -13.90 -10.00
C THR A 176 19.16 -14.21 -10.71
N LEU A 177 18.33 -13.19 -10.95
CA LEU A 177 17.11 -13.32 -11.76
C LEU A 177 17.42 -13.88 -13.16
N GLY A 178 18.51 -13.42 -13.80
CA GLY A 178 18.97 -13.89 -15.11
C GLY A 178 19.40 -15.36 -15.11
N GLU A 179 20.02 -15.83 -14.02
CA GLU A 179 20.38 -17.23 -13.85
C GLU A 179 19.14 -18.10 -13.58
N VAL A 180 18.23 -17.63 -12.72
CA VAL A 180 17.00 -18.34 -12.36
C VAL A 180 16.09 -18.55 -13.58
N VAL A 181 15.90 -17.54 -14.44
CA VAL A 181 15.09 -17.67 -15.67
C VAL A 181 15.69 -18.67 -16.69
N THR A 182 16.97 -19.01 -16.55
CA THR A 182 17.71 -19.95 -17.41
C THR A 182 17.78 -21.38 -16.83
N LEU A 183 17.33 -21.59 -15.60
CA LEU A 183 17.39 -22.91 -14.94
C LEU A 183 16.73 -24.01 -15.77
N LYS A 184 17.13 -25.26 -15.54
CA LYS A 184 16.51 -26.44 -16.17
C LYS A 184 15.75 -27.29 -15.15
N GLY A 185 14.88 -28.15 -15.64
CA GLY A 185 14.10 -29.08 -14.83
C GLY A 185 12.71 -28.56 -14.43
N GLY A 186 12.04 -29.34 -13.57
CA GLY A 186 10.69 -29.10 -13.05
C GLY A 186 10.69 -28.68 -11.57
N GLY A 187 9.52 -28.63 -10.94
CA GLY A 187 9.39 -28.24 -9.52
C GLY A 187 9.82 -26.80 -9.29
N LEU A 188 10.57 -26.55 -8.21
CA LEU A 188 11.02 -25.20 -7.84
C LEU A 188 11.76 -24.50 -8.98
N ASN A 189 12.65 -25.19 -9.70
CA ASN A 189 13.35 -24.61 -10.86
C ASN A 189 12.40 -24.17 -11.99
N ALA A 190 11.29 -24.89 -12.19
CA ALA A 190 10.29 -24.46 -13.17
C ALA A 190 9.48 -23.28 -12.65
N LEU A 191 9.08 -23.29 -11.37
CA LEU A 191 8.42 -22.15 -10.75
C LEU A 191 9.30 -20.91 -10.87
N GLY A 192 10.56 -20.94 -10.42
CA GLY A 192 11.48 -19.81 -10.48
C GLY A 192 11.58 -19.19 -11.87
N ARG A 193 11.67 -20.01 -12.94
CA ARG A 193 11.65 -19.50 -14.31
C ARG A 193 10.39 -18.70 -14.65
N HIS A 194 9.22 -19.23 -14.31
CA HIS A 194 7.95 -18.58 -14.59
C HIS A 194 7.69 -17.37 -13.69
N THR A 195 8.18 -17.41 -12.44
CA THR A 195 8.14 -16.27 -11.51
C THR A 195 8.95 -15.09 -12.03
N VAL A 196 10.19 -15.31 -12.49
CA VAL A 196 10.99 -14.22 -13.07
C VAL A 196 10.32 -13.65 -14.33
N ALA A 197 9.77 -14.51 -15.19
CA ALA A 197 9.04 -14.06 -16.38
C ALA A 197 7.78 -13.24 -16.04
N ALA A 198 7.05 -13.67 -15.00
CA ALA A 198 5.86 -12.98 -14.52
C ALA A 198 6.21 -11.61 -13.92
N LEU A 199 7.27 -11.54 -13.09
CA LEU A 199 7.76 -10.29 -12.51
C LEU A 199 8.13 -9.28 -13.60
N LEU A 200 8.89 -9.71 -14.62
CA LEU A 200 9.33 -8.83 -15.70
C LEU A 200 8.14 -8.35 -16.56
N SER A 201 7.20 -9.24 -16.86
CA SER A 201 5.95 -8.88 -17.56
C SER A 201 5.12 -7.88 -16.74
N ALA A 202 4.92 -8.16 -15.44
CA ALA A 202 4.18 -7.31 -14.51
C ALA A 202 4.84 -5.97 -14.18
N SER A 203 6.15 -5.83 -14.43
CA SER A 203 6.92 -4.59 -14.20
C SER A 203 7.11 -3.76 -15.47
N SER A 204 6.69 -4.26 -16.62
CA SER A 204 6.82 -3.57 -17.90
C SER A 204 5.63 -2.66 -18.14
N SER A 205 5.88 -1.39 -18.48
CA SER A 205 4.83 -0.46 -18.91
C SER A 205 4.28 -0.77 -20.31
N LEU A 206 4.84 -1.77 -21.00
CA LEU A 206 4.49 -2.16 -22.37
C LEU A 206 3.87 -3.57 -22.44
N VAL A 207 3.65 -4.23 -21.31
CA VAL A 207 3.01 -5.54 -21.23
C VAL A 207 1.81 -5.44 -20.29
N SER A 208 0.61 -5.65 -20.80
CA SER A 208 -0.64 -5.70 -20.02
C SER A 208 -0.78 -7.05 -19.30
N TYR A 209 0.11 -7.31 -18.36
CA TYR A 209 0.17 -8.58 -17.62
C TYR A 209 -0.89 -8.65 -16.52
N GLU A 210 -1.63 -9.74 -16.39
CA GLU A 210 -2.78 -9.86 -15.45
C GLU A 210 -2.40 -9.65 -13.97
N LEU A 211 -1.15 -9.88 -13.56
CA LEU A 211 -0.72 -9.67 -12.17
C LEU A 211 0.16 -8.43 -12.02
N THR A 212 0.10 -7.81 -10.84
CA THR A 212 1.06 -6.78 -10.45
C THR A 212 2.38 -7.41 -10.00
N SER A 213 3.46 -6.63 -10.02
CA SER A 213 4.77 -7.10 -9.52
C SER A 213 4.69 -7.54 -8.06
N SER A 214 3.91 -6.83 -7.23
CA SER A 214 3.70 -7.16 -5.82
C SER A 214 2.94 -8.49 -5.64
N SER A 215 1.89 -8.73 -6.44
CA SER A 215 1.19 -10.02 -6.40
C SER A 215 2.13 -11.17 -6.73
N VAL A 216 2.93 -11.06 -7.80
CA VAL A 216 3.89 -12.11 -8.19
C VAL A 216 4.91 -12.41 -7.07
N ILE A 217 5.38 -11.36 -6.38
CA ILE A 217 6.30 -11.49 -5.23
C ILE A 217 5.61 -12.22 -4.08
N ASN A 218 4.42 -11.77 -3.69
CA ASN A 218 3.66 -12.36 -2.59
C ASN A 218 3.27 -13.82 -2.89
N ASP A 219 2.76 -14.10 -4.09
CA ASP A 219 2.36 -15.45 -4.50
C ASP A 219 3.55 -16.43 -4.43
N PHE A 220 4.74 -16.00 -4.87
CA PHE A 220 5.94 -16.84 -4.76
C PHE A 220 6.36 -17.04 -3.30
N ASN A 221 6.41 -15.96 -2.52
CA ASN A 221 6.86 -15.99 -1.13
C ASN A 221 5.90 -16.80 -0.24
N ASP A 222 4.59 -16.74 -0.50
CA ASP A 222 3.57 -17.54 0.20
C ASP A 222 3.69 -19.03 -0.11
N VAL A 223 4.14 -19.37 -1.32
CA VAL A 223 4.34 -20.75 -1.75
C VAL A 223 5.72 -21.30 -1.32
N PHE A 224 6.71 -20.46 -1.00
CA PHE A 224 8.05 -20.92 -0.64
C PHE A 224 8.36 -20.75 0.87
N PRO A 225 8.90 -21.78 1.56
CA PRO A 225 9.18 -23.14 1.10
C PRO A 225 7.96 -24.06 1.19
N SER A 226 7.71 -24.86 0.15
CA SER A 226 6.62 -25.85 0.13
C SER A 226 6.93 -27.07 -0.74
N THR A 227 5.92 -27.86 -1.13
CA THR A 227 6.12 -29.11 -1.88
C THR A 227 6.15 -28.86 -3.39
N LYS A 228 6.67 -29.85 -4.12
CA LYS A 228 6.63 -29.87 -5.60
C LYS A 228 5.21 -29.73 -6.16
N LYS A 229 4.18 -30.13 -5.40
CA LYS A 229 2.79 -30.00 -5.82
C LYS A 229 2.36 -28.52 -5.79
N GLU A 230 2.59 -27.80 -4.69
CA GLU A 230 2.32 -26.35 -4.62
C GLU A 230 3.13 -25.58 -5.67
N TYR A 231 4.43 -25.89 -5.81
CA TYR A 231 5.26 -25.24 -6.84
C TYR A 231 4.71 -25.43 -8.24
N ASN A 232 4.22 -26.63 -8.57
CA ASN A 232 3.63 -26.89 -9.87
C ASN A 232 2.27 -26.19 -10.06
N SER A 233 1.51 -25.92 -8.98
CA SER A 233 0.24 -25.19 -9.05
C SER A 233 0.48 -23.75 -9.48
N LEU A 234 1.25 -23.00 -8.70
CA LEU A 234 1.58 -21.62 -9.01
C LEU A 234 2.33 -21.51 -10.34
N LYS A 235 3.26 -22.44 -10.62
CA LYS A 235 3.93 -22.49 -11.94
C LYS A 235 2.93 -22.61 -13.08
N THR A 236 1.81 -23.33 -12.93
CA THR A 236 0.82 -23.53 -14.00
C THR A 236 -0.01 -22.27 -14.22
N GLU A 237 -0.34 -21.56 -13.15
CA GLU A 237 -1.01 -20.25 -13.21
C GLU A 237 -0.11 -19.25 -13.93
N LEU A 238 1.13 -19.05 -13.44
CA LEU A 238 2.09 -18.14 -14.06
C LEU A 238 2.45 -18.56 -15.50
N ASP A 239 2.51 -19.85 -15.82
CA ASP A 239 2.71 -20.31 -17.20
C ASP A 239 1.55 -19.90 -18.10
N THR A 240 0.31 -19.98 -17.62
CA THR A 240 -0.85 -19.55 -18.41
C THR A 240 -0.72 -18.07 -18.79
N LEU A 241 -0.46 -17.21 -17.80
CA LEU A 241 -0.30 -15.77 -17.99
C LEU A 241 0.90 -15.40 -18.87
N ASN A 242 2.06 -16.02 -18.62
CA ASN A 242 3.27 -15.78 -19.41
C ASN A 242 3.16 -16.22 -20.89
N ASN A 243 2.10 -16.93 -21.28
CA ASN A 243 1.85 -17.37 -22.64
C ASN A 243 0.66 -16.67 -23.31
N GLU A 244 0.14 -15.58 -22.74
CA GLU A 244 -1.00 -14.86 -23.33
C GLU A 244 -0.64 -14.08 -24.60
N GLY A 245 0.63 -13.78 -24.80
CA GLY A 245 1.16 -13.14 -26.02
C GLY A 245 2.11 -12.01 -25.65
N CYS A 246 3.32 -12.03 -26.20
CA CYS A 246 4.32 -11.01 -25.88
C CYS A 246 4.21 -9.84 -26.88
N PRO A 247 3.89 -8.62 -26.44
CA PRO A 247 3.80 -7.44 -27.31
C PRO A 247 5.18 -6.84 -27.64
N LEU A 248 6.23 -7.32 -26.95
CA LEU A 248 7.59 -6.84 -27.09
C LEU A 248 8.28 -7.54 -28.28
N ASN A 249 9.28 -6.87 -28.86
CA ASN A 249 10.01 -7.33 -30.05
C ASN A 249 11.06 -8.39 -29.75
#